data_AF-A0A3D5JQC3-F1
#
_entry.id   AF-A0A3D5JQC3-F1
#
_cell.length_a   1.000
_cell.length_b   1.000
_cell.length_c   1.000
_cell.angle_alpha   90.00
_cell.angle_beta   90.00
_cell.angle_gamma   90.00
#
_symmetry.space_group_name_H-M   'P 1'
#
loop_
_entity.id
_entity.type
_entity.pdbx_description
1 polymer ?
#
loop_
_entity_poly.entity_id
_entity_poly.type
_entity_poly.pdbx_seq_one_letter_code
_entity_poly.pdbx_strand_id
1 'polypeptide(L)'
;MKMGMRGAAASVLILAMGATGTVMSQQPAAPAAAKETSALNSQREKLGYAIGIDVANSFAPISSEIDLAALRRAVTNAFEGKQPLISQEEAQRTDGALRQAMAAKSGQPVPGVAP
;
A
#
# COMPACT_ATOMS: atom_id res chain seq x y z
N MET A 1 35.10 29.55 -33.47
CA MET A 1 34.89 28.75 -32.23
C MET A 1 34.97 29.73 -31.06
N LYS A 2 33.86 30.40 -30.71
CA LYS A 2 32.97 30.11 -29.57
C LYS A 2 33.68 29.93 -28.22
N MET A 3 33.76 31.06 -27.50
CA MET A 3 34.09 31.25 -26.08
C MET A 3 33.18 30.41 -25.17
N GLY A 4 33.71 29.93 -24.04
CA GLY A 4 32.95 29.21 -23.02
C GLY A 4 33.62 29.24 -21.65
N MET A 5 33.62 30.42 -21.03
CA MET A 5 34.01 30.71 -19.65
C MET A 5 33.10 30.00 -18.64
N ARG A 6 33.63 29.09 -17.81
CA ARG A 6 32.92 28.51 -16.65
C ARG A 6 33.90 28.22 -15.52
N GLY A 7 33.60 28.75 -14.33
CA GLY A 7 34.15 28.25 -13.07
C GLY A 7 34.80 29.32 -12.21
N ALA A 8 34.01 30.22 -11.63
CA ALA A 8 34.45 31.09 -10.53
C ALA A 8 33.63 30.76 -9.27
N ALA A 9 34.35 30.78 -8.13
CA ALA A 9 33.93 30.68 -6.73
C ALA A 9 33.56 29.25 -6.24
N ALA A 10 34.33 28.52 -5.42
CA ALA A 10 35.18 28.89 -4.27
C ALA A 10 34.43 29.81 -3.29
N SER A 11 33.58 29.25 -2.42
CA SER A 11 33.91 28.87 -1.03
C SER A 11 33.66 29.99 -0.01
N VAL A 12 33.33 29.57 1.21
CA VAL A 12 33.47 30.27 2.50
C VAL A 12 32.19 30.91 3.10
N LEU A 13 31.64 30.15 4.07
CA LEU A 13 31.21 30.52 5.41
C LEU A 13 30.80 31.98 5.69
N ILE A 14 29.54 32.17 6.12
CA ILE A 14 29.22 33.15 7.17
C ILE A 14 28.18 32.54 8.14
N LEU A 15 28.61 32.38 9.39
CA LEU A 15 27.80 32.21 10.58
C LEU A 15 27.37 33.62 11.02
N ALA A 16 26.07 33.93 11.07
CA ALA A 16 25.57 35.19 11.63
C ALA A 16 24.26 34.98 12.38
N MET A 17 24.31 35.35 13.66
CA MET A 17 23.22 35.40 14.64
C MET A 17 22.40 36.68 14.39
N GLY A 18 21.06 36.58 14.30
CA GLY A 18 20.19 37.75 14.13
C GLY A 18 18.70 37.38 14.25
N ALA A 19 17.94 38.20 14.99
CA ALA A 19 16.61 37.95 15.51
C ALA A 19 15.47 37.80 14.47
N THR A 20 14.36 37.20 14.94
CA THR A 20 12.99 37.18 14.39
C THR A 20 12.76 36.46 13.06
N GLY A 21 12.03 35.34 13.14
CA GLY A 21 11.45 34.66 11.99
C GLY A 21 11.64 33.16 12.10
N THR A 22 10.77 32.50 12.87
CA THR A 22 10.58 31.05 12.77
C THR A 22 10.09 30.73 11.36
N VAL A 23 11.01 30.53 10.42
CA VAL A 23 10.70 29.89 9.14
C VAL A 23 10.58 28.40 9.45
N MET A 24 9.42 28.04 10.00
CA MET A 24 9.03 26.65 10.14
C MET A 24 9.01 26.08 8.72
N SER A 25 9.97 25.20 8.43
CA SER A 25 9.96 24.33 7.27
C SER A 25 8.54 23.81 7.10
N GLN A 26 7.88 24.17 6.00
CA GLN A 26 6.62 23.57 5.61
C GLN A 26 6.92 22.11 5.26
N GLN A 27 6.99 21.27 6.29
CA GLN A 27 6.76 19.84 6.16
C GLN A 27 5.37 19.72 5.52
N PRO A 28 5.24 19.13 4.32
CA PRO A 28 3.93 18.79 3.79
C PRO A 28 3.24 17.97 4.87
N ALA A 29 2.11 18.48 5.36
CA ALA A 29 1.29 17.74 6.30
C ALA A 29 1.02 16.37 5.67
N ALA A 30 1.63 15.33 6.24
CA ALA A 30 1.22 13.97 5.96
C ALA A 30 -0.30 13.93 6.13
N PRO A 31 -1.06 13.35 5.18
CA PRO A 31 -2.50 13.31 5.29
C PRO A 31 -2.81 12.71 6.66
N ALA A 32 -3.55 13.47 7.46
CA ALA A 32 -3.91 13.10 8.82
C ALA A 32 -4.36 11.65 8.80
N ALA A 33 -3.64 10.79 9.52
CA ALA A 33 -4.10 9.44 9.79
C ALA A 33 -5.52 9.60 10.34
N ALA A 34 -6.50 9.19 9.55
CA ALA A 34 -7.89 9.28 9.91
C ALA A 34 -8.03 8.61 11.27
N LYS A 35 -8.33 9.40 12.31
CA LYS A 35 -8.78 8.86 13.58
C LYS A 35 -9.98 8.01 13.24
N GLU A 36 -9.91 6.72 13.51
CA GLU A 36 -11.05 5.82 13.35
C GLU A 36 -12.10 6.23 14.38
N THR A 37 -12.93 7.21 14.01
CA THR A 37 -14.18 7.49 14.69
C THR A 37 -15.03 6.25 14.51
N SER A 38 -15.46 5.62 15.61
CA SER A 38 -16.31 4.42 15.58
C SER A 38 -17.64 4.63 14.84
N ALA A 39 -17.99 5.86 14.48
CA ALA A 39 -19.14 6.22 13.67
C ALA A 39 -18.75 6.51 12.20
N LEU A 40 -19.45 5.85 11.27
CA LEU A 40 -19.44 6.17 9.84
C LEU A 40 -20.40 7.34 9.57
N ASN A 41 -19.86 8.48 9.14
CA ASN A 41 -20.55 9.76 9.14
C ASN A 41 -21.17 10.11 7.78
N SER A 42 -20.70 9.48 6.70
CA SER A 42 -21.19 9.70 5.34
C SER A 42 -21.76 8.43 4.69
N GLN A 43 -22.61 8.60 3.67
CA GLN A 43 -23.10 7.47 2.87
C GLN A 43 -21.96 6.75 2.15
N ARG A 44 -20.93 7.49 1.72
CA ARG A 44 -19.74 6.91 1.08
C ARG A 44 -18.97 5.99 2.02
N GLU A 45 -18.79 6.40 3.27
CA GLU A 45 -18.14 5.58 4.31
C GLU A 45 -18.96 4.32 4.61
N LYS A 46 -20.28 4.46 4.79
CA LYS A 46 -21.18 3.32 5.04
C LYS A 46 -21.17 2.31 3.89
N LEU A 47 -21.20 2.79 2.65
CA LEU A 47 -21.15 1.92 1.47
C LEU A 47 -19.81 1.16 1.40
N GLY A 48 -18.69 1.85 1.58
CA GLY A 48 -17.37 1.20 1.57
C GLY A 48 -17.22 0.16 2.68
N TYR A 49 -17.73 0.45 3.88
CA TYR A 49 -17.72 -0.47 5.00
C TYR A 49 -18.59 -1.71 4.76
N ALA A 50 -19.82 -1.53 4.23
CA ALA A 50 -20.72 -2.64 3.91
C ALA A 50 -20.09 -3.60 2.89
N ILE A 51 -19.55 -3.06 1.78
CA ILE A 51 -18.82 -3.86 0.78
C ILE A 51 -17.62 -4.57 1.42
N GLY A 52 -16.88 -3.89 2.31
CA GLY A 52 -15.76 -4.47 3.03
C GLY A 52 -16.15 -5.69 3.87
N ILE A 53 -17.31 -5.65 4.55
CA ILE A 53 -17.84 -6.80 5.29
C ILE A 53 -18.18 -7.96 4.37
N ASP A 54 -18.86 -7.70 3.24
CA ASP A 54 -19.23 -8.76 2.29
C ASP A 54 -17.98 -9.45 1.70
N VAL A 55 -16.95 -8.66 1.39
CA VAL A 55 -15.65 -9.17 0.94
C VAL A 55 -14.99 -10.01 2.04
N ALA A 56 -14.92 -9.52 3.28
CA ALA A 56 -14.31 -10.26 4.39
C ALA A 56 -15.02 -11.61 4.65
N ASN A 57 -16.36 -11.61 4.63
CA ASN A 57 -17.16 -12.83 4.82
C ASN A 57 -16.90 -13.87 3.71
N SER A 58 -16.70 -13.42 2.48
CA SER A 58 -16.38 -14.29 1.34
C SER A 58 -15.04 -15.03 1.51
N PHE A 59 -14.11 -14.45 2.28
CA PHE A 59 -12.80 -15.02 2.54
C PHE A 59 -12.63 -15.62 3.93
N ALA A 60 -13.69 -15.67 4.75
CA ALA A 60 -13.66 -16.22 6.10
C ALA A 60 -12.96 -17.61 6.20
N PRO A 61 -13.17 -18.57 5.26
CA PRO A 61 -12.52 -19.87 5.31
C PRO A 61 -10.99 -19.84 5.20
N ILE A 62 -10.43 -18.78 4.60
CA ILE A 62 -9.00 -18.59 4.35
C ILE A 62 -8.44 -17.35 5.07
N SER A 63 -9.20 -16.81 6.03
CA SER A 63 -8.85 -15.56 6.72
C SER A 63 -7.46 -15.56 7.35
N SER A 64 -6.95 -16.72 7.80
CA SER A 64 -5.60 -16.87 8.35
C SER A 64 -4.48 -16.70 7.31
N GLU A 65 -4.79 -16.88 6.03
CA GLU A 65 -3.81 -16.82 4.93
C GLU A 65 -3.70 -15.42 4.32
N ILE A 66 -4.57 -14.48 4.73
CA ILE A 66 -4.68 -13.16 4.11
C ILE A 66 -3.95 -12.10 4.93
N ASP A 67 -2.96 -11.46 4.32
CA ASP A 67 -2.40 -10.20 4.82
C ASP A 67 -3.35 -9.03 4.46
N LEU A 68 -4.09 -8.53 5.46
CA LEU A 68 -5.04 -7.42 5.29
C LEU A 68 -4.37 -6.11 4.87
N ALA A 69 -3.13 -5.85 5.31
CA ALA A 69 -2.41 -4.64 4.93
C ALA A 69 -2.01 -4.68 3.44
N ALA A 70 -1.58 -5.85 2.95
CA ALA A 70 -1.30 -6.08 1.54
C ALA A 70 -2.58 -5.98 0.69
N LEU A 71 -3.70 -6.57 1.15
CA LEU A 71 -5.00 -6.48 0.47
C LEU A 71 -5.46 -5.03 0.33
N ARG A 72 -5.46 -4.26 1.43
CA ARG A 72 -5.84 -2.84 1.41
C ARG A 72 -4.98 -2.04 0.44
N ARG A 73 -3.67 -2.28 0.46
CA ARG A 73 -2.72 -1.62 -0.46
C ARG A 73 -2.99 -1.98 -1.92
N ALA A 74 -3.32 -3.23 -2.23
CA ALA A 74 -3.69 -3.65 -3.58
C ALA A 74 -4.94 -2.91 -4.08
N VAL A 75 -5.98 -2.82 -3.24
CA VAL A 75 -7.21 -2.08 -3.54
C VAL A 75 -6.93 -0.59 -3.76
N THR A 76 -6.16 0.05 -2.87
CA THR A 76 -5.77 1.46 -3.04
C THR A 76 -5.01 1.68 -4.34
N ASN A 77 -4.00 0.84 -4.63
CA ASN A 77 -3.21 0.95 -5.86
C ASN A 77 -4.08 0.80 -7.11
N ALA A 78 -5.04 -0.12 -7.11
CA ALA A 78 -5.97 -0.31 -8.22
C ALA A 78 -6.84 0.93 -8.47
N PHE A 79 -7.40 1.53 -7.41
CA PHE A 79 -8.18 2.77 -7.53
C PHE A 79 -7.33 3.97 -7.98
N GLU A 80 -6.06 4.00 -7.60
CA GLU A 80 -5.11 5.03 -8.02
C GLU A 80 -4.51 4.78 -9.41
N GLY A 81 -4.85 3.66 -10.07
CA GLY A 81 -4.30 3.29 -11.38
C GLY A 81 -2.81 2.94 -11.36
N LYS A 82 -2.27 2.58 -10.20
CA LYS A 82 -0.87 2.15 -10.05
C LYS A 82 -0.68 0.76 -10.62
N GLN A 83 0.55 0.48 -11.05
CA GLN A 83 0.92 -0.86 -11.49
C GLN A 83 0.81 -1.86 -10.33
N PRO A 84 0.36 -3.10 -10.59
CA PRO A 84 0.38 -4.18 -9.62
C PRO A 84 1.76 -4.39 -9.02
N LEU A 85 1.82 -4.69 -7.72
CA LEU A 85 3.08 -4.96 -7.02
C LEU A 85 3.67 -6.34 -7.34
N ILE A 86 2.85 -7.23 -7.91
CA ILE A 86 3.23 -8.55 -8.39
C ILE A 86 2.83 -8.66 -9.85
N SER A 87 3.62 -9.38 -10.63
CA SER A 87 3.26 -9.75 -11.99
C SER A 87 2.03 -10.67 -12.01
N GLN A 88 1.37 -10.75 -13.17
CA GLN A 88 0.26 -11.68 -13.37
C GLN A 88 0.70 -13.14 -13.14
N GLU A 89 1.93 -13.49 -13.53
CA GLU A 89 2.45 -14.84 -13.36
C GLU A 89 2.68 -15.19 -11.88
N GLU A 90 3.18 -14.24 -11.09
CA GLU A 90 3.31 -14.39 -9.64
C GLU A 90 1.95 -14.53 -8.96
N ALA A 91 0.94 -13.76 -9.39
CA ALA A 91 -0.43 -13.91 -8.91
C ALA A 91 -0.97 -15.32 -9.20
N GLN A 92 -0.82 -15.80 -10.43
CA GLN A 92 -1.25 -17.16 -10.83
C GLN A 92 -0.56 -18.26 -10.03
N ARG A 93 0.76 -18.14 -9.78
CA ARG A 93 1.50 -19.09 -8.94
C ARG A 93 1.00 -19.08 -7.49
N THR A 94 0.73 -17.90 -6.94
CA THR A 94 0.21 -17.74 -5.57
C THR A 94 -1.17 -18.37 -5.44
N ASP A 95 -2.06 -18.13 -6.41
CA ASP A 95 -3.41 -18.72 -6.44
C ASP A 95 -3.36 -20.25 -6.54
N GLY A 96 -2.45 -20.78 -7.36
CA GLY A 96 -2.21 -22.21 -7.48
C GLY A 96 -1.78 -22.86 -6.16
N ALA A 97 -0.85 -22.22 -5.44
CA ALA A 97 -0.37 -22.68 -4.14
C ALA A 97 -1.50 -22.67 -3.09
N LEU A 98 -2.31 -21.60 -3.06
CA LEU A 98 -3.45 -21.50 -2.16
C LEU A 98 -4.46 -22.64 -2.40
N ARG A 99 -4.78 -22.95 -3.66
CA ARG A 99 -5.69 -24.06 -3.99
C ARG A 99 -5.18 -25.41 -3.50
N GLN A 100 -3.88 -25.66 -3.65
CA GLN A 100 -3.25 -26.90 -3.16
C GLN A 100 -3.30 -26.99 -1.63
N ALA A 101 -2.98 -25.90 -0.94
CA ALA A 101 -3.07 -25.82 0.52
C ALA A 101 -4.50 -26.06 1.01
N MET A 102 -5.50 -25.50 0.33
CA MET A 102 -6.91 -25.68 0.67
C MET A 102 -7.42 -27.09 0.40
N ALA A 103 -6.98 -27.73 -0.69
CA ALA A 103 -7.32 -29.13 -0.97
C ALA A 103 -6.75 -30.07 0.11
N ALA A 104 -5.49 -29.89 0.48
CA ALA A 104 -4.86 -30.64 1.58
C ALA A 104 -5.58 -30.43 2.92
N LYS A 105 -5.98 -29.18 3.25
CA LYS A 105 -6.70 -28.85 4.49
C LYS A 105 -8.13 -29.38 4.53
N SER A 106 -8.76 -29.56 3.37
CA SER A 106 -10.13 -30.07 3.26
C SER A 106 -10.21 -31.60 3.20
N GLY A 107 -9.07 -32.30 3.27
CA GLY A 107 -9.02 -33.76 3.11
C GLY A 107 -9.46 -34.25 1.74
N GLN A 108 -9.57 -33.37 0.74
CA GLN A 108 -9.86 -33.76 -0.63
C GLN A 108 -8.58 -34.27 -1.28
N PRO A 109 -8.60 -35.44 -1.95
CA PRO A 109 -7.43 -35.94 -2.64
C PRO A 109 -7.01 -34.92 -3.70
N VAL A 110 -5.80 -34.38 -3.55
CA VAL A 110 -5.18 -33.52 -4.55
C VAL A 110 -4.95 -34.39 -5.79
N PRO A 111 -5.59 -34.12 -6.95
CA PRO A 111 -5.39 -34.96 -8.13
C PRO A 111 -3.90 -35.02 -8.51
N GLY A 112 -3.32 -36.21 -8.45
CA GLY A 112 -1.90 -36.46 -8.79
C GLY A 112 -0.94 -36.67 -7.62
N VAL A 113 -1.40 -36.67 -6.36
CA VAL A 113 -0.57 -37.06 -5.20
C VAL A 113 -1.08 -38.41 -4.69
N ALA A 114 -0.25 -39.45 -4.77
CA ALA A 114 -0.54 -40.77 -4.22
C ALA A 114 -0.64 -40.69 -2.68
N PRO A 115 -1.47 -41.53 -2.02
CA PRO A 115 -1.71 -41.50 -0.58
C PRO A 115 -0.46 -41.76 0.25
#